data_AF-A0A540W700-F1
#
_entry.id   AF-A0A540W700-F1
#
_cell.length_a   1.000
_cell.length_b   1.000
_cell.length_c   1.000
_cell.angle_alpha   90.00
_cell.angle_beta   90.00
_cell.angle_gamma   90.00
#
_symmetry.space_group_name_H-M   'P 1'
#
loop_
_entity.id
_entity.type
_entity.pdbx_description
1 polymer ?
#
loop_
_entity_poly.entity_id
_entity_poly.type
_entity_poly.pdbx_seq_one_letter_code
_entity_poly.pdbx_strand_id
1 'polypeptide(L)'
;MTEQPLDIDAPELPRTTDVGRGYLARFAAAQDAGKPIHVYRDPAKPGSGVSRPALERLRGNGQPDDALVELGDYVPLRGRPVLLTDLGRAVLAAHAEA
;
A
#
# COMPACT_ATOMS: atom_id res chain seq x y z
N MET A 1 -6.69 -40.94 -17.72
CA MET A 1 -7.18 -39.97 -16.71
C MET A 1 -5.98 -39.66 -15.85
N THR A 2 -5.35 -38.51 -16.10
CA THR A 2 -4.15 -38.09 -15.37
C THR A 2 -4.54 -36.81 -14.64
N GLU A 3 -4.78 -36.98 -13.35
CA GLU A 3 -5.12 -35.91 -12.42
C GLU A 3 -3.85 -35.08 -12.22
N GLN A 4 -3.78 -33.92 -12.88
CA GLN A 4 -2.79 -32.91 -12.54
C GLN A 4 -3.18 -32.34 -11.17
N PRO A 5 -2.26 -32.27 -10.20
CA PRO A 5 -2.56 -31.56 -8.96
C PRO A 5 -2.80 -30.10 -9.34
N LEU A 6 -3.94 -29.55 -8.95
CA LEU A 6 -4.13 -28.10 -8.94
C LEU A 6 -2.99 -27.53 -8.10
N ASP A 7 -1.99 -26.95 -8.75
CA ASP A 7 -1.19 -25.89 -8.16
C ASP A 7 -2.20 -24.77 -7.88
N ILE A 8 -2.66 -24.75 -6.63
CA ILE A 8 -3.75 -23.92 -6.17
C ILE A 8 -3.20 -22.49 -6.19
N ASP A 9 -3.50 -21.78 -7.29
CA ASP A 9 -3.41 -20.33 -7.51
C ASP A 9 -3.01 -19.58 -6.23
N ALA A 10 -1.70 -19.53 -5.93
CA ALA A 10 -1.22 -18.49 -5.03
C ALA A 10 -1.43 -17.20 -5.82
N PRO A 11 -2.32 -16.28 -5.37
CA PRO A 11 -2.62 -15.10 -6.16
C PRO A 11 -1.31 -14.39 -6.49
N GLU A 12 -1.01 -14.23 -7.78
CA GLU A 12 0.23 -13.56 -8.20
C GLU A 12 0.19 -12.15 -7.61
N LEU A 13 1.06 -11.90 -6.63
CA LEU A 13 1.09 -10.62 -5.95
C LEU A 13 1.38 -9.51 -6.96
N PRO A 14 0.66 -8.38 -6.89
CA PRO A 14 0.81 -7.32 -7.87
C PRO A 14 2.23 -6.77 -7.86
N ARG A 15 2.86 -6.72 -9.05
CA ARG A 15 4.21 -6.18 -9.21
C ARG A 15 4.20 -4.68 -8.92
N THR A 16 5.03 -4.26 -7.97
CA THR A 16 5.25 -2.85 -7.65
C THR A 16 6.64 -2.40 -8.09
N THR A 17 6.83 -1.09 -8.25
CA THR A 17 8.14 -0.48 -8.58
C THR A 17 9.00 -0.36 -7.32
N ASP A 18 10.32 -0.18 -7.44
CA ASP A 18 11.21 0.10 -6.29
C ASP A 18 10.72 1.31 -5.46
N VAL A 19 10.25 2.36 -6.15
CA VAL A 19 9.67 3.55 -5.51
C VAL A 19 8.39 3.18 -4.74
N GLY A 20 7.52 2.37 -5.34
CA GLY A 20 6.31 1.86 -4.69
C GLY A 20 6.63 1.03 -3.44
N ARG A 21 7.61 0.12 -3.52
CA ARG A 21 8.11 -0.66 -2.36
C ARG A 21 8.66 0.25 -1.27
N GLY A 22 9.44 1.26 -1.63
CA GLY A 22 9.96 2.23 -0.67
C GLY A 22 8.86 2.95 0.10
N TYR A 23 7.75 3.30 -0.58
CA TYR A 23 6.57 3.84 0.10
C TYR A 23 5.89 2.82 1.01
N LEU A 24 5.67 1.58 0.56
CA LEU A 24 5.06 0.52 1.38
C LEU A 24 5.87 0.24 2.64
N ALA A 25 7.19 0.08 2.52
CA ALA A 25 8.09 -0.12 3.65
C ALA A 25 8.03 1.05 4.64
N ARG A 26 8.00 2.28 4.12
CA ARG A 26 7.91 3.49 4.94
C ARG A 26 6.57 3.59 5.67
N PHE A 27 5.46 3.23 5.03
CA PHE A 27 4.14 3.22 5.65
C PHE A 27 4.03 2.11 6.70
N ALA A 28 4.53 0.91 6.42
CA ALA A 28 4.59 -0.21 7.36
C ALA A 28 5.35 0.19 8.64
N ALA A 29 6.59 0.67 8.49
CA ALA A 29 7.41 1.11 9.62
C ALA A 29 6.75 2.23 10.44
N ALA A 30 6.08 3.18 9.77
CA ALA A 30 5.36 4.26 10.42
C ALA A 30 4.14 3.76 11.22
N GLN A 31 3.38 2.80 10.67
CA GLN A 31 2.26 2.18 11.37
C GLN A 31 2.72 1.32 12.56
N ASP A 32 3.74 0.50 12.38
CA ASP A 32 4.28 -0.36 13.43
C ASP A 32 4.89 0.45 14.58
N ALA A 33 5.43 1.65 14.28
CA ALA A 33 5.89 2.61 15.28
C ALA A 33 4.75 3.44 15.94
N GLY A 34 3.48 3.18 15.60
CA GLY A 34 2.32 3.92 16.12
C GLY A 34 2.21 5.37 15.63
N LYS A 35 2.90 5.71 14.53
CA LYS A 35 2.95 7.08 13.96
C LYS A 35 2.62 7.03 12.46
N PRO A 36 1.37 6.74 12.07
CA PRO A 36 1.01 6.59 10.66
C PRO A 36 1.30 7.87 9.86
N ILE A 37 1.73 7.70 8.62
CA ILE A 37 1.94 8.82 7.71
C ILE A 37 0.58 9.37 7.30
N HIS A 38 0.40 10.68 7.42
CA HIS A 38 -0.84 11.33 7.03
C HIS A 38 -0.66 12.09 5.72
N VAL A 39 -1.69 12.05 4.88
CA VAL A 39 -1.76 12.79 3.63
C VAL A 39 -2.94 13.75 3.62
N TYR A 40 -2.71 14.95 3.10
CA TYR A 40 -3.78 15.90 2.83
C TYR A 40 -4.31 15.66 1.42
N ARG A 41 -5.62 15.76 1.25
CA ARG A 41 -6.24 15.77 -0.07
C ARG A 41 -6.04 17.11 -0.79
N ASP A 42 -5.49 18.10 -0.09
CA ASP A 42 -5.21 19.44 -0.60
C ASP A 42 -3.97 19.44 -1.51
N PRO A 43 -4.09 19.80 -2.80
CA PRO A 43 -2.97 19.85 -3.72
C PRO A 43 -1.88 20.86 -3.32
N ALA A 44 -2.19 21.85 -2.47
CA ALA A 44 -1.22 22.84 -1.99
C ALA A 44 -0.33 22.31 -0.85
N LYS A 45 -0.64 21.14 -0.27
CA LYS A 45 0.11 20.53 0.84
C LYS A 45 0.42 19.07 0.52
N PRO A 46 1.51 18.78 -0.23
CA PRO A 46 1.93 17.41 -0.44
C PRO A 46 2.23 16.77 0.92
N GLY A 47 1.33 15.90 1.38
CA GLY A 47 1.45 15.28 2.69
C GLY A 47 2.73 14.45 2.80
N SER A 48 3.59 14.82 3.75
CA SER A 48 4.69 13.99 4.27
C SER A 48 5.69 13.41 3.25
N GLY A 49 5.84 14.05 2.08
CA GLY A 49 6.77 13.60 1.04
C GLY A 49 6.28 12.40 0.23
N VAL A 50 4.96 12.16 0.18
CA VAL A 50 4.33 11.23 -0.75
C VAL A 50 3.67 12.04 -1.86
N SER A 51 4.04 11.79 -3.12
CA SER A 51 3.37 12.45 -4.23
C SER A 51 1.97 11.86 -4.45
N ARG A 52 0.99 12.71 -4.79
CA ARG A 52 -0.37 12.27 -5.11
C ARG A 52 -0.41 11.16 -6.18
N PRO A 53 0.36 11.25 -7.29
CA PRO A 53 0.40 10.18 -8.28
C PRO A 53 0.99 8.86 -7.76
N ALA A 54 1.89 8.89 -6.77
CA ALA A 54 2.39 7.67 -6.15
C ALA A 54 1.31 7.04 -5.26
N LEU A 55 0.62 7.86 -4.46
CA LEU A 55 -0.49 7.41 -3.62
C LEU A 55 -1.64 6.83 -4.44
N GLU A 56 -2.04 7.48 -5.54
CA GLU A 56 -3.10 6.98 -6.41
C GLU A 56 -2.74 5.63 -7.04
N ARG A 57 -1.49 5.42 -7.45
CA ARG A 57 -1.04 4.11 -7.94
C ARG A 57 -1.12 3.01 -6.88
N LEU A 58 -0.74 3.31 -5.63
CA LEU A 58 -0.78 2.32 -4.55
C LEU A 58 -2.21 2.01 -4.08
N ARG A 59 -3.14 2.96 -4.24
CA ARG A 59 -4.57 2.75 -3.99
C ARG A 59 -5.27 1.99 -5.13
N GLY A 60 -4.55 1.69 -6.21
CA GLY A 60 -5.10 1.10 -7.42
C GLY A 60 -6.18 1.97 -8.08
N ASN A 61 -7.04 1.34 -8.88
CA ASN A 61 -8.16 2.01 -9.56
C ASN A 61 -9.32 2.37 -8.61
N GLY A 62 -9.11 2.32 -7.29
CA GLY A 62 -10.16 2.51 -6.28
C GLY A 62 -11.00 1.27 -6.00
N GLN A 63 -10.60 0.11 -6.52
CA GLN A 63 -11.13 -1.20 -6.16
C GLN A 63 -10.37 -1.73 -4.93
N PRO A 64 -11.07 -2.23 -3.90
CA PRO A 64 -10.44 -2.66 -2.65
C PRO A 64 -9.52 -3.88 -2.83
N ASP A 65 -9.87 -4.79 -3.74
CA ASP A 65 -9.12 -6.04 -3.96
C ASP A 65 -7.72 -5.84 -4.55
N ASP A 66 -7.45 -4.71 -5.21
CA ASP A 66 -6.15 -4.40 -5.82
C ASP A 66 -5.39 -3.29 -5.05
N ALA A 67 -5.97 -2.74 -3.98
CA ALA A 67 -5.38 -1.64 -3.25
C ALA A 67 -4.28 -2.14 -2.28
N LEU A 68 -3.07 -1.60 -2.41
CA LEU A 68 -1.96 -1.85 -1.48
C LEU A 68 -2.01 -0.95 -0.25
N VAL A 69 -2.68 0.19 -0.38
CA VAL A 69 -2.90 1.13 0.71
C VAL A 69 -4.30 1.71 0.66
N GLU A 70 -4.80 2.09 1.82
CA GLU A 70 -6.06 2.78 2.02
C GLU A 70 -5.86 4.09 2.79
N LEU A 71 -6.89 4.93 2.77
CA LEU A 71 -6.91 6.16 3.56
C LEU A 71 -7.93 6.00 4.69
N GLY A 72 -7.46 6.12 5.92
CA GLY A 72 -8.34 6.14 7.07
C GLY A 72 -9.17 7.42 7.17
N ASP A 73 -9.84 7.56 8.31
CA ASP A 73 -10.65 8.72 8.61
C ASP A 73 -9.85 10.01 8.66
N TYR A 74 -10.52 11.11 8.29
CA TYR A 74 -9.88 12.42 8.33
C TYR A 74 -9.65 12.86 9.77
N VAL A 75 -8.39 13.11 10.11
CA VAL A 75 -7.96 13.68 11.39
C VAL A 75 -7.74 15.19 11.19
N PRO A 76 -8.47 16.05 11.91
CA PRO A 76 -8.26 17.49 11.86
C PRO A 76 -6.79 17.86 12.07
N LEU A 77 -6.26 18.78 11.25
CA LEU A 77 -4.88 19.26 11.32
C LEU A 77 -3.77 18.22 11.05
N ARG A 78 -4.13 16.98 10.67
CA ARG A 78 -3.17 15.95 10.26
C ARG A 78 -3.45 15.39 8.87
N GLY A 79 -4.70 15.39 8.43
CA GLY A 79 -5.11 14.77 7.15
C GLY A 79 -5.63 13.35 7.37
N ARG A 80 -5.58 12.51 6.32
CA ARG A 80 -5.97 11.11 6.40
C ARG A 80 -4.74 10.22 6.59
N PRO A 81 -4.72 9.29 7.56
CA PRO A 81 -3.63 8.35 7.68
C PRO A 81 -3.64 7.40 6.48
N VAL A 82 -2.46 7.10 5.96
CA VAL A 82 -2.24 6.02 4.99
C VAL A 82 -2.12 4.72 5.77
N LEU A 83 -2.94 3.74 5.41
CA LEU A 83 -2.99 2.43 6.03
C LEU A 83 -2.55 1.40 4.99
N LEU A 84 -1.63 0.50 5.32
CA LEU A 84 -1.37 -0.69 4.51
C LEU A 84 -2.54 -1.66 4.63
N THR A 85 -2.96 -2.17 3.48
CA THR A 85 -3.84 -3.34 3.40
C THR A 85 -3.05 -4.62 3.64
N ASP A 86 -3.76 -5.73 3.84
CA ASP A 86 -3.14 -7.05 3.93
C ASP A 86 -2.37 -7.40 2.64
N LEU A 87 -2.91 -7.01 1.47
CA LEU A 87 -2.22 -7.16 0.19
C LEU A 87 -0.94 -6.32 0.12
N GLY A 88 -0.98 -5.07 0.59
CA GLY A 88 0.20 -4.20 0.68
C GLY A 88 1.29 -4.78 1.56
N ARG A 89 0.92 -5.40 2.69
CA ARG A 89 1.87 -6.12 3.56
C ARG A 89 2.42 -7.38 2.88
N ALA A 90 1.58 -8.16 2.20
CA ALA A 90 2.00 -9.36 1.48
C ALA A 90 3.02 -9.04 0.37
N VAL A 91 2.76 -7.98 -0.41
CA VAL A 91 3.69 -7.48 -1.44
C VAL A 91 5.01 -7.02 -0.82
N LEU A 92 4.97 -6.33 0.32
CA LEU A 92 6.17 -5.92 1.03
C LEU A 92 6.98 -7.12 1.55
N ALA A 93 6.31 -8.12 2.11
CA ALA A 93 6.93 -9.33 2.66
C ALA A 93 7.58 -10.19 1.57
N ALA A 94 6.88 -10.43 0.46
CA ALA A 94 7.39 -11.22 -0.66
C ALA A 94 8.66 -10.65 -1.30
N HIS A 95 8.89 -9.34 -1.19
CA HIS A 95 10.08 -8.65 -1.69
C HIS A 95 11.14 -8.36 -0.63
N ALA A 96 10.88 -8.64 0.65
CA ALA A 96 11.91 -8.60 1.70
C ALA A 96 12.76 -9.88 1.74
N GLU A 97 12.23 -10.98 1.19
CA GLU A 97 12.89 -12.30 1.13
C GLU A 97 13.63 -12.57 -0.20
N ALA A 98 13.64 -11.60 -1.12
CA ALA A 98 14.30 -11.67 -2.43
C ALA A 98 15.60 -10.84 -2.46
#